data_AF-A0A537FPK2-F1
#
_entry.id   AF-A0A537FPK2-F1
#
_cell.length_a   1.000
_cell.length_b   1.000
_cell.length_c   1.000
_cell.angle_alpha   90.00
_cell.angle_beta   90.00
_cell.angle_gamma   90.00
#
_symmetry.space_group_name_H-M   'P 1'
#
loop_
_entity.id
_entity.type
_entity.pdbx_description
1 polymer ?
#
loop_
_entity_poly.entity_id
_entity_poly.type
_entity_poly.pdbx_seq_one_letter_code
_entity_poly.pdbx_strand_id
1 'polypeptide(L)'
;MADLSWLISFLSAISSIAIILGAVFVVFQLRQNAKLIRTASLETKSNISFSVLEKITEESFARRRKNMHDAVKKYSQISWEGFDDSLEDFEARNFGYIYELIGELVREGIIDLTIAIHSLRYLIVFDWQAFEPLVKHLMERYKVPVNPYENFEWLAQETRKVLQSAGKIGEGSRSGTLH
;
A
#
# COMPACT_ATOMS: atom_id res chain seq x y z
N MET A 1 24.61 -71.46 -10.93
CA MET A 1 23.59 -70.40 -10.85
C MET A 1 24.23 -69.23 -10.13
N ALA A 2 24.51 -68.13 -10.83
CA ALA A 2 25.03 -66.93 -10.18
C ALA A 2 23.95 -66.39 -9.22
N ASP A 3 24.35 -66.06 -8.00
CA ASP A 3 23.45 -65.66 -6.93
C ASP A 3 22.89 -64.26 -7.19
N LEU A 4 21.75 -64.20 -7.89
CA LEU A 4 21.01 -62.97 -8.19
C LEU A 4 20.52 -62.26 -6.91
N SER A 5 20.49 -62.94 -5.76
CA SER A 5 19.97 -62.41 -4.49
C SER A 5 20.81 -61.24 -3.96
N TRP A 6 22.14 -61.32 -4.11
CA TRP A 6 23.04 -60.23 -3.70
C TRP A 6 22.89 -59.00 -4.60
N LEU A 7 22.73 -59.20 -5.92
CA LEU A 7 22.48 -58.11 -6.88
C LEU A 7 21.15 -57.41 -6.59
N ILE A 8 20.08 -58.17 -6.34
CA ILE A 8 18.76 -57.62 -6.01
C ILE A 8 18.79 -56.86 -4.68
N SER A 9 19.48 -57.39 -3.66
CA SER A 9 19.63 -56.71 -2.36
C SER A 9 20.45 -55.41 -2.47
N PHE A 10 21.51 -55.42 -3.28
CA PHE A 10 22.34 -54.24 -3.53
C PHE A 10 21.61 -53.17 -4.36
N LEU A 11 20.87 -53.57 -5.40
CA LEU A 11 20.00 -52.69 -6.18
C LEU A 11 18.90 -52.07 -5.31
N SER A 12 18.25 -52.86 -4.45
CA SER A 12 17.22 -52.36 -3.54
C SER A 12 17.77 -51.36 -2.50
N ALA A 13 19.00 -51.58 -2.01
CA ALA A 13 19.68 -50.65 -1.10
C ALA A 13 20.01 -49.32 -1.80
N ILE A 14 20.50 -49.37 -3.04
CA ILE A 14 20.76 -48.18 -3.88
C ILE A 14 19.46 -47.44 -4.20
N SER A 15 18.38 -48.15 -4.55
CA SER A 15 17.08 -47.55 -4.82
C SER A 15 16.50 -46.85 -3.59
N SER A 16 16.67 -47.42 -2.39
CA SER A 16 16.19 -46.81 -1.14
C SER A 16 16.96 -45.53 -0.81
N ILE A 17 18.29 -45.54 -1.01
CA ILE A 17 19.13 -44.35 -0.85
C ILE A 17 18.76 -43.27 -1.88
N ALA A 18 18.49 -43.67 -3.13
CA ALA A 18 18.08 -42.74 -4.19
C ALA A 18 16.73 -42.06 -3.89
N ILE A 19 15.76 -42.79 -3.32
CA ILE A 19 14.47 -42.23 -2.90
C ILE A 19 14.67 -41.20 -1.78
N ILE A 20 15.50 -41.51 -0.78
CA ILE A 20 15.79 -40.59 0.33
C ILE A 20 16.49 -39.33 -0.18
N LEU A 21 17.52 -39.48 -1.02
CA LEU A 21 18.23 -38.35 -1.63
C LEU A 21 17.31 -37.50 -2.52
N GLY A 22 16.43 -38.15 -3.29
CA GLY A 22 15.42 -37.47 -4.11
C GLY A 22 14.45 -36.65 -3.26
N ALA A 23 13.95 -37.20 -2.16
CA ALA A 23 13.06 -36.50 -1.24
C ALA A 23 13.74 -35.28 -0.59
N VAL A 24 14.99 -35.43 -0.12
CA VAL A 24 15.78 -34.33 0.44
C VAL A 24 16.01 -33.22 -0.59
N PHE A 25 16.32 -33.60 -1.84
CA PHE A 25 16.53 -32.65 -2.94
C PHE A 25 15.26 -31.86 -3.29
N VAL A 26 14.09 -32.52 -3.32
CA VAL A 26 12.80 -31.84 -3.55
C VAL A 26 12.49 -30.86 -2.42
N VAL A 27 12.68 -31.25 -1.16
CA VAL A 27 12.47 -30.35 0.00
C VAL A 27 13.41 -29.15 -0.07
N PHE A 28 14.66 -29.36 -0.46
CA PHE A 28 15.65 -28.29 -0.62
C PHE A 28 15.25 -27.32 -1.74
N GLN A 29 14.80 -27.82 -2.90
CA GLN A 29 14.28 -26.99 -3.99
C GLN A 29 13.06 -26.17 -3.57
N LEU A 30 12.09 -26.77 -2.86
CA LEU A 30 10.92 -26.04 -2.37
C LEU A 30 11.30 -24.89 -1.44
N ARG A 31 12.29 -25.11 -0.56
CA ARG A 31 12.81 -24.05 0.33
C ARG A 31 13.53 -22.95 -0.44
N GLN A 32 14.33 -23.30 -1.44
CA GLN A 32 15.02 -22.30 -2.28
C GLN A 32 14.03 -21.49 -3.11
N ASN A 33 13.05 -22.13 -3.74
CA ASN A 33 12.00 -21.46 -4.50
C ASN A 33 11.17 -20.53 -3.61
N ALA A 34 10.77 -20.98 -2.41
CA ALA A 34 10.07 -20.13 -1.44
C ALA A 34 10.91 -18.91 -1.03
N LYS A 35 12.22 -19.07 -0.86
CA LYS A 35 13.13 -17.96 -0.54
C LYS A 35 13.27 -16.97 -1.70
N LEU A 36 13.43 -17.46 -2.93
CA LEU A 36 13.50 -16.63 -4.14
C LEU A 36 12.21 -15.84 -4.38
N ILE A 37 11.05 -16.48 -4.24
CA ILE A 37 9.74 -15.83 -4.34
C ILE A 37 9.61 -14.73 -3.28
N ARG A 38 10.03 -15.01 -2.04
CA ARG A 38 10.00 -14.01 -0.97
C ARG A 38 10.91 -12.82 -1.28
N THR A 39 12.15 -13.05 -1.71
CA THR A 39 13.09 -11.98 -2.07
C THR A 39 12.58 -11.16 -3.26
N ALA A 40 12.12 -11.81 -4.33
CA ALA A 40 11.54 -11.12 -5.49
C ALA A 40 10.30 -10.29 -5.11
N SER A 41 9.45 -10.81 -4.22
CA SER A 41 8.31 -10.06 -3.69
C SER A 41 8.74 -8.84 -2.88
N LEU A 42 9.79 -8.96 -2.05
CA LEU A 42 10.32 -7.84 -1.27
C LEU A 42 10.96 -6.78 -2.16
N GLU A 43 11.75 -7.18 -3.17
CA GLU A 43 12.35 -6.26 -4.15
C GLU A 43 11.27 -5.53 -4.96
N THR A 44 10.24 -6.25 -5.42
CA THR A 44 9.11 -5.65 -6.15
C THR A 44 8.37 -4.64 -5.28
N LYS A 45 8.03 -5.00 -4.04
CA LYS A 45 7.37 -4.10 -3.09
C LYS A 45 8.24 -2.89 -2.75
N SER A 46 9.55 -3.08 -2.62
CA SER A 46 10.52 -2.00 -2.38
C SER A 46 10.57 -1.03 -3.57
N ASN A 47 10.70 -1.54 -4.79
CA ASN A 47 10.74 -0.71 -6.00
C ASN A 47 9.44 0.10 -6.20
N ILE A 48 8.28 -0.54 -5.99
CA ILE A 48 6.99 0.16 -6.04
C ILE A 48 6.93 1.24 -4.96
N SER A 49 7.34 0.93 -3.73
CA SER A 49 7.38 1.92 -2.63
C SER A 49 8.29 3.11 -2.95
N PHE A 50 9.47 2.88 -3.54
CA PHE A 50 10.36 3.96 -3.97
C PHE A 50 9.75 4.81 -5.09
N SER A 51 9.08 4.21 -6.07
CA SER A 51 8.41 4.97 -7.13
C SER A 51 7.27 5.85 -6.60
N VAL A 52 6.55 5.38 -5.58
CA VAL A 52 5.53 6.17 -4.89
C VAL A 52 6.19 7.32 -4.12
N LEU A 53 7.27 7.03 -3.38
CA LEU A 53 8.06 8.04 -2.66
C LEU A 53 8.59 9.14 -3.60
N GLU A 54 9.09 8.78 -4.77
CA GLU A 54 9.57 9.73 -5.78
C GLU A 54 8.42 10.65 -6.22
N LYS A 55 7.28 10.08 -6.62
CA LYS A 55 6.11 10.87 -7.06
C LYS A 55 5.57 11.85 -6.02
N ILE A 56 5.67 11.51 -4.73
CA ILE A 56 5.20 12.39 -3.63
C ILE A 56 6.25 13.42 -3.20
N THR A 57 7.53 13.19 -3.51
CA THR A 57 8.64 14.10 -3.16
C THR A 57 9.05 15.03 -4.30
N GLU A 58 8.57 14.80 -5.52
CA GLU A 58 8.73 15.72 -6.64
C GLU A 58 8.15 17.11 -6.34
N GLU A 59 8.82 18.18 -6.81
CA GLU A 59 8.33 19.57 -6.72
C GLU A 59 6.92 19.72 -7.33
N SER A 60 6.65 18.92 -8.37
CA SER A 60 5.36 18.85 -9.05
C SER A 60 4.22 18.46 -8.10
N PHE A 61 4.50 17.68 -7.03
CA PHE A 61 3.51 17.25 -6.05
C PHE A 61 3.01 18.41 -5.19
N ALA A 62 3.91 19.27 -4.72
CA ALA A 62 3.54 20.44 -3.91
C ALA A 62 2.63 21.40 -4.70
N ARG A 63 2.93 21.59 -5.99
CA ARG A 63 2.11 22.41 -6.89
C ARG A 63 0.73 21.79 -7.11
N ARG A 64 0.65 20.50 -7.48
CA ARG A 64 -0.63 19.79 -7.66
C ARG A 64 -1.48 19.83 -6.39
N ARG A 65 -0.85 19.62 -5.23
CA ARG A 65 -1.50 19.72 -3.92
C ARG A 65 -2.09 21.10 -3.71
N LYS A 66 -1.32 22.16 -3.96
CA LYS A 66 -1.82 23.54 -3.84
C LYS A 66 -3.00 23.79 -4.77
N ASN A 67 -2.88 23.41 -6.05
CA ASN A 67 -3.94 23.59 -7.05
C ASN A 67 -5.23 22.90 -6.62
N MET A 68 -5.15 21.65 -6.15
CA MET A 68 -6.30 20.93 -5.61
C MET A 68 -6.93 21.68 -4.42
N HIS A 69 -6.13 22.06 -3.43
CA HIS A 69 -6.62 22.76 -2.23
C HIS A 69 -7.29 24.10 -2.59
N ASP A 70 -6.66 24.88 -3.46
CA ASP A 70 -7.20 26.17 -3.91
C ASP A 70 -8.51 26.00 -4.68
N ALA A 71 -8.56 25.04 -5.62
CA ALA A 71 -9.73 24.78 -6.44
C ALA A 71 -10.90 24.31 -5.56
N VAL A 72 -10.69 23.28 -4.74
CA VAL A 72 -11.76 22.76 -3.89
C VAL A 72 -12.24 23.83 -2.91
N LYS A 73 -11.33 24.62 -2.31
CA LYS A 73 -11.73 25.73 -1.43
C LYS A 73 -12.53 26.80 -2.17
N LYS A 74 -12.11 27.21 -3.37
CA LYS A 74 -12.77 28.23 -4.20
C LYS A 74 -14.22 27.84 -4.51
N TYR A 75 -14.45 26.61 -4.97
CA TYR A 75 -15.75 26.19 -5.46
C TYR A 75 -16.67 25.63 -4.36
N SER A 76 -16.13 24.95 -3.35
CA SER A 76 -16.96 24.44 -2.23
C SER A 76 -17.58 25.54 -1.35
N GLN A 77 -17.02 26.75 -1.34
CA GLN A 77 -17.53 27.86 -0.52
C GLN A 77 -18.62 28.70 -1.20
N ILE A 78 -18.73 28.66 -2.53
CA ILE A 78 -19.62 29.53 -3.31
C ILE A 78 -20.62 28.69 -4.09
N SER A 79 -20.13 27.95 -5.07
CA SER A 79 -20.86 27.12 -6.02
C SER A 79 -19.86 26.34 -6.86
N TRP A 80 -20.23 25.16 -7.34
CA TRP A 80 -19.45 24.37 -8.30
C TRP A 80 -19.63 24.81 -9.76
N GLU A 81 -20.38 25.89 -10.00
CA GLU A 81 -20.56 26.45 -11.34
C GLU A 81 -19.21 26.86 -11.97
N GLY A 82 -18.96 26.38 -13.20
CA GLY A 82 -17.71 26.63 -13.93
C GLY A 82 -16.50 25.84 -13.41
N PHE A 83 -16.67 24.97 -12.42
CA PHE A 83 -15.66 23.98 -12.05
C PHE A 83 -15.76 22.74 -12.93
N ASP A 84 -16.98 22.23 -13.11
CA ASP A 84 -17.23 21.01 -13.86
C ASP A 84 -16.63 21.06 -15.27
N ASP A 85 -15.79 20.07 -15.58
CA ASP A 85 -15.08 19.95 -16.87
C ASP A 85 -14.03 21.04 -17.14
N SER A 86 -13.68 21.85 -16.13
CA SER A 86 -12.57 22.79 -16.20
C SER A 86 -11.22 22.10 -15.98
N LEU A 87 -10.11 22.79 -16.31
CA LEU A 87 -8.76 22.30 -16.00
C LEU A 87 -8.60 22.05 -14.49
N GLU A 88 -9.17 22.91 -13.64
CA GLU A 88 -9.08 22.78 -12.18
C GLU A 88 -9.79 21.50 -11.69
N ASP A 89 -10.90 21.11 -12.33
CA ASP A 89 -11.58 19.84 -12.06
C ASP A 89 -10.70 18.64 -12.42
N PHE A 90 -10.14 18.60 -13.63
CA PHE A 90 -9.24 17.53 -14.03
C PHE A 90 -7.99 17.45 -13.13
N GLU A 91 -7.38 18.57 -12.77
CA GLU A 91 -6.21 18.62 -11.90
C GLU A 91 -6.55 18.15 -10.47
N ALA A 92 -7.67 18.60 -9.90
CA ALA A 92 -8.09 18.20 -8.56
C ALA A 92 -8.40 16.70 -8.49
N ARG A 93 -9.17 16.17 -9.45
CA ARG A 93 -9.47 14.73 -9.55
C ARG A 93 -8.19 13.91 -9.72
N ASN A 94 -7.28 14.34 -10.58
CA ASN A 94 -6.00 13.67 -10.79
C ASN A 94 -5.14 13.63 -9.51
N PHE A 95 -5.17 14.71 -8.70
CA PHE A 95 -4.49 14.68 -7.40
C PHE A 95 -5.12 13.65 -6.45
N GLY A 96 -6.45 13.61 -6.35
CA GLY A 96 -7.16 12.59 -5.55
C GLY A 96 -6.83 11.16 -5.98
N TYR A 97 -6.70 10.92 -7.29
CA TYR A 97 -6.32 9.61 -7.83
C TYR A 97 -4.95 9.11 -7.36
N ILE A 98 -4.01 10.00 -7.04
CA ILE A 98 -2.70 9.57 -6.51
C ILE A 98 -2.89 8.84 -5.17
N TYR A 99 -3.67 9.42 -4.26
CA TYR A 99 -3.93 8.79 -2.97
C TYR A 99 -4.88 7.59 -3.08
N GLU A 100 -5.80 7.59 -4.03
CA GLU A 100 -6.67 6.45 -4.30
C GLU A 100 -5.85 5.21 -4.69
N LEU A 101 -4.92 5.37 -5.64
CA LEU A 101 -4.03 4.29 -6.07
C LEU A 101 -3.10 3.85 -4.93
N ILE A 102 -2.58 4.79 -4.13
CA ILE A 102 -1.77 4.42 -2.95
C ILE A 102 -2.62 3.61 -1.96
N GLY A 103 -3.86 4.02 -1.69
CA GLY A 103 -4.77 3.30 -0.81
C GLY A 103 -5.07 1.88 -1.31
N GLU A 104 -5.33 1.72 -2.61
CA GLU A 104 -5.54 0.43 -3.26
C GLU A 104 -4.30 -0.47 -3.11
N LEU A 105 -3.12 0.04 -3.44
CA LEU A 105 -1.86 -0.71 -3.30
C LEU A 105 -1.59 -1.14 -1.85
N VAL A 106 -2.02 -0.35 -0.87
CA VAL A 106 -1.91 -0.71 0.55
C VAL A 106 -2.92 -1.80 0.93
N ARG A 107 -4.17 -1.70 0.47
CA ARG A 107 -5.20 -2.72 0.75
C ARG A 107 -4.87 -4.08 0.13
N GLU A 108 -4.29 -4.08 -1.05
CA GLU A 108 -3.79 -5.29 -1.73
C GLU A 108 -2.48 -5.82 -1.12
N GLY A 109 -1.93 -5.15 -0.09
CA GLY A 109 -0.72 -5.57 0.61
C GLY A 109 0.55 -5.46 -0.24
N ILE A 110 0.51 -4.69 -1.33
CA ILE A 110 1.67 -4.38 -2.17
C ILE A 110 2.56 -3.36 -1.45
N ILE A 111 1.96 -2.34 -0.83
CA ILE A 111 2.65 -1.38 0.04
C ILE A 111 2.24 -1.63 1.48
N ASP A 112 3.21 -1.63 2.41
CA ASP A 112 2.90 -1.73 3.83
C ASP A 112 2.25 -0.43 4.33
N LEU A 113 1.14 -0.55 5.07
CA LEU A 113 0.40 0.60 5.62
C LEU A 113 1.31 1.50 6.48
N THR A 114 2.22 0.92 7.25
CA THR A 114 3.17 1.66 8.09
C THR A 114 4.12 2.48 7.24
N ILE A 115 4.60 1.93 6.11
CA ILE A 115 5.45 2.66 5.17
C ILE A 115 4.67 3.85 4.61
N ALA A 116 3.45 3.65 4.12
CA ALA A 116 2.62 4.74 3.59
C ALA A 116 2.37 5.84 4.63
N ILE A 117 2.01 5.47 5.86
CA ILE A 117 1.78 6.41 6.97
C ILE A 117 3.07 7.14 7.38
N HIS A 118 4.21 6.47 7.44
CA HIS A 118 5.46 7.13 7.83
C HIS A 118 5.98 8.10 6.78
N SER A 119 5.74 7.80 5.50
CA SER A 119 6.16 8.63 4.38
C SER A 119 5.33 9.90 4.25
N LEU A 120 4.00 9.79 4.33
CA LEU A 120 3.08 10.91 4.08
C LEU A 120 2.54 11.54 5.38
N ARG A 121 2.57 10.79 6.48
CA ARG A 121 2.17 11.22 7.83
C ARG A 121 0.79 11.88 7.83
N TYR A 122 0.68 13.03 8.47
CA TYR A 122 -0.56 13.77 8.61
C TYR A 122 -1.10 14.33 7.27
N LEU A 123 -0.27 14.37 6.20
CA LEU A 123 -0.69 14.91 4.91
C LEU A 123 -1.85 14.12 4.32
N ILE A 124 -1.86 12.79 4.46
CA ILE A 124 -2.96 11.92 3.99
C ILE A 124 -4.30 12.41 4.57
N VAL A 125 -4.32 12.64 5.89
CA VAL A 125 -5.54 13.04 6.60
C VAL A 125 -5.99 14.44 6.20
N PHE A 126 -5.05 15.37 6.10
CA PHE A 126 -5.35 16.77 5.78
C PHE A 126 -5.79 16.93 4.32
N ASP A 127 -5.14 16.21 3.40
CA ASP A 127 -5.47 16.24 1.98
C ASP A 127 -6.84 15.59 1.73
N TRP A 128 -7.16 14.50 2.44
CA TRP A 128 -8.51 13.94 2.40
C TRP A 128 -9.57 14.93 2.87
N GLN A 129 -9.36 15.59 4.01
CA GLN A 129 -10.31 16.58 4.54
C GLN A 129 -10.57 17.73 3.58
N ALA A 130 -9.53 18.19 2.87
CA ALA A 130 -9.68 19.22 1.85
C ALA A 130 -10.36 18.72 0.58
N PHE A 131 -10.16 17.44 0.23
CA PHE A 131 -10.70 16.82 -0.99
C PHE A 131 -12.14 16.30 -0.84
N GLU A 132 -12.54 15.91 0.37
CA GLU A 132 -13.86 15.33 0.69
C GLU A 132 -15.06 16.13 0.12
N PRO A 133 -15.09 17.48 0.14
CA PRO A 133 -16.19 18.23 -0.47
C PRO A 133 -16.35 17.97 -1.96
N LEU A 134 -15.24 17.81 -2.69
CA LEU A 134 -15.27 17.49 -4.12
C LEU A 134 -15.83 16.09 -4.36
N VAL A 135 -15.49 15.10 -3.51
CA VAL A 135 -16.07 13.76 -3.60
C VAL A 135 -17.58 13.80 -3.51
N LYS A 136 -18.13 14.55 -2.53
CA LYS A 136 -19.58 14.70 -2.35
C LYS A 136 -20.24 15.32 -3.60
N HIS A 137 -19.64 16.37 -4.14
CA HIS A 137 -20.09 16.99 -5.40
C HIS A 137 -20.09 16.00 -6.56
N LEU A 138 -19.01 15.23 -6.75
CA LEU A 138 -18.91 14.25 -7.84
C LEU A 138 -19.96 13.14 -7.70
N MET A 139 -20.20 12.65 -6.48
CA MET A 139 -21.24 11.66 -6.22
C MET A 139 -22.64 12.18 -6.61
N GLU A 140 -22.95 13.43 -6.24
CA GLU A 140 -24.21 14.09 -6.61
C GLU A 140 -24.32 14.31 -8.12
N ARG A 141 -23.27 14.86 -8.74
CA ARG A 141 -23.19 15.15 -10.18
C ARG A 141 -23.40 13.91 -11.03
N TYR A 142 -22.67 12.83 -10.72
CA TYR A 142 -22.71 11.59 -11.50
C TYR A 142 -23.75 10.59 -11.01
N LYS A 143 -24.51 10.92 -9.94
CA LYS A 143 -25.52 10.05 -9.32
C LYS A 143 -24.96 8.69 -8.92
N VAL A 144 -23.73 8.67 -8.40
CA VAL A 144 -23.04 7.45 -7.97
C VAL A 144 -23.27 7.26 -6.47
N PRO A 145 -23.80 6.11 -6.01
CA PRO A 145 -24.11 5.89 -4.60
C PRO A 145 -22.89 5.54 -3.74
N VAL A 146 -21.73 5.28 -4.37
CA VAL A 146 -20.49 4.87 -3.72
C VAL A 146 -19.44 5.96 -3.91
N ASN A 147 -18.62 6.18 -2.89
CA ASN A 147 -17.47 7.08 -2.97
C ASN A 147 -16.47 6.57 -4.02
N PRO A 148 -16.22 7.30 -5.12
CA PRO A 148 -15.25 6.90 -6.16
C PRO A 148 -13.78 6.98 -5.70
N TYR A 149 -13.52 7.52 -4.52
CA TYR A 149 -12.22 7.64 -3.87
C TYR A 149 -12.22 6.94 -2.50
N GLU A 150 -12.82 5.74 -2.44
CA GLU A 150 -12.98 5.00 -1.18
C GLU A 150 -11.65 4.56 -0.56
N ASN A 151 -10.63 4.27 -1.38
CA ASN A 151 -9.34 3.84 -0.88
C ASN A 151 -8.56 5.01 -0.28
N PHE A 152 -8.69 6.22 -0.86
CA PHE A 152 -8.17 7.43 -0.25
C PHE A 152 -8.84 7.72 1.10
N GLU A 153 -10.17 7.65 1.16
CA GLU A 153 -10.91 7.82 2.41
C GLU A 153 -10.44 6.82 3.47
N TRP A 154 -10.40 5.54 3.12
CA TRP A 154 -9.95 4.47 3.99
C TRP A 154 -8.52 4.71 4.48
N LEU A 155 -7.60 5.06 3.59
CA LEU A 155 -6.21 5.33 3.93
C LEU A 155 -6.09 6.49 4.93
N ALA A 156 -6.87 7.56 4.74
CA ALA A 156 -6.92 8.69 5.66
C ALA A 156 -7.47 8.29 7.04
N GLN A 157 -8.51 7.44 7.08
CA GLN A 157 -9.08 6.93 8.32
C GLN A 157 -8.08 6.06 9.09
N GLU A 158 -7.41 5.12 8.43
CA GLU A 158 -6.38 4.28 9.04
C GLU A 158 -5.20 5.11 9.55
N THR A 159 -4.75 6.08 8.74
CA THR A 159 -3.70 7.03 9.15
C THR A 159 -4.10 7.78 10.42
N ARG A 160 -5.34 8.27 10.51
CA ARG A 160 -5.86 8.96 11.69
C ARG A 160 -5.85 8.07 12.93
N LYS A 161 -6.26 6.80 12.81
CA LYS A 161 -6.25 5.83 13.93
C LYS A 161 -4.84 5.63 14.48
N VAL A 162 -3.85 5.49 13.59
CA VAL A 162 -2.44 5.31 13.97
C VAL A 162 -1.90 6.56 14.67
N LEU A 163 -2.15 7.76 14.11
CA LEU A 163 -1.67 9.02 14.70
C LEU A 163 -2.29 9.30 16.07
N GLN A 164 -3.58 9.02 16.25
CA GLN A 164 -4.26 9.16 17.54
C GLN A 164 -3.72 8.18 18.58
N SER A 165 -3.42 6.95 18.17
CA SER A 165 -2.83 5.93 19.05
C SER A 165 -1.40 6.30 19.46
N ALA A 166 -0.60 6.83 18.53
CA ALA A 166 0.75 7.34 18.83
C ALA A 166 0.72 8.54 19.79
N GLY A 167 -0.27 9.44 19.67
CA GLY A 167 -0.46 10.56 20.59
C GLY A 167 -0.78 10.13 22.02
N LYS A 168 -1.58 9.08 22.19
CA LYS A 168 -1.95 8.53 23.51
C LYS A 168 -0.78 7.87 24.25
N ILE A 169 0.22 7.35 23.54
CA ILE A 169 1.42 6.74 24.16
C ILE A 169 2.33 7.82 24.78
N GLY A 170 2.24 9.08 24.33
CA GLY A 170 3.03 10.19 24.87
C GLY A 170 2.51 10.81 26.17
N GLU A 171 1.21 10.68 26.47
CA GLU A 171 0.59 11.26 27.67
C GLU A 171 0.72 10.36 28.92
N GLY A 172 0.80 9.04 28.74
CA GLY A 172 1.00 8.09 29.85
C GLY A 172 2.42 8.06 30.43
N SER A 173 3.41 8.63 29.75
CA SER A 173 4.82 8.58 30.15
C SER A 173 5.31 9.84 30.89
N ARG A 174 4.50 10.90 31.01
CA ARG A 174 4.91 12.19 31.61
C ARG A 174 4.37 12.47 33.01
N SER A 175 3.79 11.47 33.69
CA SER A 175 3.27 11.62 35.06
C SER A 175 4.09 10.85 36.11
N GLY A 176 5.42 11.01 36.09
CA GLY A 176 6.25 10.32 37.08
C GLY A 176 7.68 10.80 37.12
N THR A 177 7.91 12.04 37.56
CA THR A 177 9.05 12.45 38.40
C THR A 177 9.05 13.97 38.53
N LEU A 178 8.46 14.48 39.61
CA LEU A 178 8.84 15.72 40.28
C LEU A 178 8.32 15.63 41.71
N HIS A 179 9.12 15.02 42.58
CA HIS A 179 9.16 15.24 44.02
C HIS A 179 10.58 14.93 44.51
#